data_AF-A0AAW0W1S6-F1
#
_entry.id   AF-A0AAW0W1S6-F1
#
_cell.length_a   1.000
_cell.length_b   1.000
_cell.length_c   1.000
_cell.angle_alpha   90.00
_cell.angle_beta   90.00
_cell.angle_gamma   90.00
#
_symmetry.space_group_name_H-M   'P 1'
#
loop_
_entity.id
_entity.type
_entity.pdbx_description
1 polymer ?
#
loop_
_entity_poly.entity_id
_entity_poly.type
_entity_poly.pdbx_seq_one_letter_code
_entity_poly.pdbx_strand_id
1 'polypeptide(L)'
;MGRQTGEGKTSERRRREAEGRRRKKKNRRGRTAEGGGRKKKTGADEVRVPTHEDGTCLFWEFATDSYDIGFGVYFEWTKDSSNVVSVHISESEDEEEEDLEGEGDDIERLAGRKHESGRPAQSVIIPVYRRDCYEEVYAGSHTYPGTGVYLLKFDNSYSLWRSKTLYYRVYYTR
;
A
#
# COMPACT_ATOMS: atom_id res chain seq x y z
N MET A 1 40.76 -52.50 -13.73
CA MET A 1 39.85 -52.41 -12.57
C MET A 1 39.71 -50.95 -12.21
N GLY A 2 38.49 -50.41 -12.31
CA GLY A 2 38.21 -48.99 -12.14
C GLY A 2 37.90 -48.59 -10.70
N ARG A 3 37.89 -47.28 -10.45
CA ARG A 3 37.03 -46.55 -9.50
C ARG A 3 37.28 -45.05 -9.65
N GLN A 4 36.41 -44.37 -10.39
CA GLN A 4 36.14 -42.94 -10.23
C GLN A 4 34.63 -42.82 -10.10
N THR A 5 34.12 -42.26 -9.00
CA THR A 5 32.79 -41.61 -8.89
C THR A 5 32.45 -41.36 -7.41
N GLY A 6 32.46 -40.11 -6.96
CA GLY A 6 31.95 -39.77 -5.64
C GLY A 6 31.82 -38.26 -5.38
N GLU A 7 32.83 -37.48 -5.76
CA GLU A 7 32.90 -36.07 -5.37
C GLU A 7 32.05 -35.13 -6.22
N GLY A 8 31.93 -35.40 -7.53
CA GLY A 8 31.14 -34.57 -8.45
C GLY A 8 29.63 -34.55 -8.19
N LYS A 9 29.05 -35.66 -7.68
CA LYS A 9 27.61 -35.75 -7.40
C LYS A 9 27.19 -34.96 -6.15
N THR A 10 28.09 -34.84 -5.18
CA THR A 10 27.82 -34.16 -3.91
C THR A 10 27.87 -32.64 -4.04
N SER A 11 28.75 -32.10 -4.89
CA SER A 11 28.86 -30.67 -5.16
C SER A 11 27.68 -30.13 -5.99
N GLU A 12 27.19 -30.92 -6.95
CA GLU A 12 26.07 -30.53 -7.81
C GLU A 12 24.74 -30.51 -7.04
N ARG A 13 24.52 -31.48 -6.14
CA ARG A 13 23.34 -31.52 -5.25
C ARG A 13 23.28 -30.31 -4.32
N ARG A 14 24.43 -29.91 -3.76
CA ARG A 14 24.55 -28.70 -2.92
C ARG A 14 24.29 -27.42 -3.69
N ARG A 15 24.73 -27.32 -4.96
CA ARG A 15 24.41 -26.18 -5.84
C ARG A 15 22.92 -26.09 -6.13
N ARG A 16 22.27 -27.20 -6.49
CA ARG A 16 20.82 -27.23 -6.74
C ARG A 16 19.98 -26.89 -5.50
N GLU A 17 20.38 -27.36 -4.31
CA GLU A 17 19.74 -26.94 -3.05
C GLU A 17 19.94 -25.46 -2.74
N ALA A 18 21.16 -24.93 -2.93
CA ALA A 18 21.45 -23.52 -2.71
C ALA A 18 20.68 -22.60 -3.69
N GLU A 19 20.55 -23.00 -4.95
CA GLU A 19 19.71 -22.33 -5.94
C GLU A 19 18.21 -22.41 -5.59
N GLY A 20 17.74 -23.57 -5.13
CA GLY A 20 16.36 -23.72 -4.65
C GLY A 20 16.05 -22.81 -3.46
N ARG A 21 16.96 -22.72 -2.49
CA ARG A 21 16.84 -21.81 -1.34
C ARG A 21 16.91 -20.33 -1.75
N ARG A 22 17.79 -19.98 -2.70
CA ARG A 22 17.89 -18.62 -3.27
C ARG A 22 16.63 -18.23 -4.03
N ARG A 23 16.08 -19.12 -4.87
CA ARG A 23 14.81 -18.91 -5.58
C ARG A 23 13.63 -18.74 -4.61
N LYS A 24 13.54 -19.59 -3.58
CA LYS A 24 12.51 -19.47 -2.55
C LYS A 24 12.61 -18.16 -1.77
N LYS A 25 13.83 -17.71 -1.43
CA LYS A 25 14.06 -16.42 -0.75
C LYS A 25 13.75 -15.21 -1.65
N LYS A 26 14.07 -15.28 -2.95
CA LYS A 26 13.76 -14.23 -3.93
C LYS A 26 12.25 -14.12 -4.20
N ASN A 27 11.56 -15.25 -4.30
CA ASN A 27 10.10 -15.29 -4.44
C ASN A 27 9.38 -14.72 -3.20
N ARG A 28 9.90 -14.99 -2.00
CA ARG A 28 9.38 -14.38 -0.75
C ARG A 28 9.51 -12.85 -0.74
N ARG A 29 10.62 -12.31 -1.25
CA ARG A 29 10.84 -10.86 -1.33
C ARG A 29 9.95 -10.16 -2.36
N GLY A 30 9.46 -10.86 -3.39
CA GLY A 30 8.51 -10.30 -4.36
C GLY A 30 7.06 -10.32 -3.89
N ARG A 31 6.77 -10.97 -2.75
CA ARG A 31 5.40 -11.18 -2.23
C ARG A 31 5.00 -10.24 -1.10
N THR A 32 5.97 -9.55 -0.52
CA THR A 32 5.80 -8.84 0.75
C THR A 32 6.50 -7.50 0.64
N ALA A 33 5.78 -6.43 0.95
CA ALA A 33 6.35 -5.12 1.21
C ALA A 33 6.16 -4.78 2.68
N GLU A 34 7.24 -4.35 3.31
CA GLU A 34 7.30 -3.93 4.71
C GLU A 34 7.79 -2.49 4.74
N GLY A 35 7.21 -1.67 5.61
CA GLY A 35 7.59 -0.29 5.78
C GLY A 35 7.37 0.20 7.20
N GLY A 36 8.20 1.13 7.64
CA GLY A 36 8.08 1.80 8.92
C GLY A 36 8.48 3.25 8.75
N GLY A 37 7.66 4.18 9.26
CA GLY A 37 7.90 5.61 9.06
C GLY A 37 7.10 6.47 10.02
N ARG A 38 7.64 7.66 10.31
CA ARG A 38 6.93 8.67 11.10
C ARG A 38 6.00 9.45 10.18
N LYS A 39 4.69 9.27 10.36
CA LYS A 39 3.66 10.14 9.82
C LYS A 39 3.77 11.54 10.42
N LYS A 40 3.59 12.56 9.58
CA LYS A 40 3.50 13.96 10.00
C LYS A 40 2.32 14.18 10.97
N LYS A 41 2.35 15.32 11.68
CA LYS A 41 1.31 15.67 12.67
C LYS A 41 -0.07 15.75 12.01
N THR A 42 -0.14 16.43 10.88
CA THR A 42 -1.29 16.55 9.99
C THR A 42 -0.95 15.87 8.65
N GLY A 43 -1.93 15.24 8.01
CA GLY A 43 -1.78 14.63 6.69
C GLY A 43 -2.23 13.17 6.61
N ALA A 44 -2.37 12.70 5.37
CA ALA A 44 -2.68 11.32 5.04
C ALA A 44 -1.55 10.74 4.19
N ASP A 45 -1.13 9.51 4.49
CA ASP A 45 -0.27 8.76 3.56
C ASP A 45 -1.04 7.59 3.00
N GLU A 46 -0.79 7.34 1.73
CA GLU A 46 -1.38 6.26 0.95
C GLU A 46 -0.28 5.29 0.53
N VAL A 47 -0.44 4.02 0.90
CA VAL A 47 0.41 2.93 0.39
C VAL A 47 -0.33 2.28 -0.78
N ARG A 48 0.28 2.35 -1.96
CA ARG A 48 -0.26 1.80 -3.21
C ARG A 48 0.30 0.40 -3.43
N VAL A 49 -0.58 -0.60 -3.46
CA VAL A 49 -0.21 -2.02 -3.58
C VAL A 49 -0.88 -2.63 -4.82
N PRO A 50 -0.14 -2.73 -5.93
CA PRO A 50 -0.62 -3.37 -7.16
C PRO A 50 -0.97 -4.85 -6.95
N THR A 51 -2.03 -5.32 -7.61
CA THR A 51 -2.36 -6.74 -7.65
C THR A 51 -1.31 -7.51 -8.43
N HIS A 52 -0.90 -8.66 -7.92
CA HIS A 52 0.04 -9.54 -8.60
C HIS A 52 -0.68 -10.60 -9.43
N GLU A 53 -0.19 -10.94 -10.63
CA GLU A 53 -0.83 -11.92 -11.54
C GLU A 53 -0.97 -13.32 -10.91
N ASP A 54 0.03 -13.75 -10.13
CA ASP A 54 -0.02 -15.02 -9.37
C ASP A 54 -0.74 -14.91 -8.01
N GLY A 55 -1.30 -13.74 -7.68
CA GLY A 55 -1.95 -13.47 -6.40
C GLY A 55 -3.46 -13.58 -6.49
N THR A 56 -4.09 -13.90 -5.36
CA THR A 56 -5.55 -14.01 -5.24
C THR A 56 -6.12 -13.15 -4.11
N CYS A 57 -5.28 -12.69 -3.18
CA CYS A 57 -5.72 -11.96 -2.00
C CYS A 57 -4.59 -11.06 -1.48
N LEU A 58 -4.95 -9.85 -1.04
CA LEU A 58 -4.07 -8.95 -0.29
C LEU A 58 -4.26 -9.18 1.20
N PHE A 59 -3.17 -9.23 1.94
CA PHE A 59 -3.14 -9.18 3.40
C PHE A 59 -2.38 -7.93 3.84
N TRP A 60 -2.83 -7.34 4.94
CA TRP A 60 -2.17 -6.22 5.59
C TRP A 60 -2.18 -6.40 7.10
N GLU A 61 -1.16 -5.83 7.73
CA GLU A 61 -1.07 -5.64 9.17
C GLU A 61 -0.38 -4.31 9.44
N PHE A 62 -0.79 -3.62 10.51
CA PHE A 62 -0.16 -2.39 10.94
C PHE A 62 -0.33 -2.12 12.43
N ALA A 63 0.54 -1.29 12.96
CA ALA A 63 0.49 -0.80 14.33
C ALA A 63 1.09 0.61 14.42
N THR A 64 0.75 1.31 15.50
CA THR A 64 1.33 2.60 15.88
C THR A 64 1.93 2.56 17.29
N ASP A 65 2.78 3.51 17.65
CA ASP A 65 3.44 3.51 18.96
C ASP A 65 2.53 3.90 20.14
N SER A 66 1.59 4.84 19.94
CA SER A 66 0.97 5.52 21.11
C SER A 66 -0.43 6.10 20.91
N TYR A 67 -0.94 6.14 19.69
CA TYR A 67 -2.21 6.78 19.39
C TYR A 67 -2.87 6.10 18.21
N ASP A 68 -4.18 6.18 18.15
CA ASP A 68 -4.95 5.68 17.03
C ASP A 68 -4.64 6.42 15.72
N ILE A 69 -5.01 5.79 14.61
CA ILE A 69 -4.90 6.37 13.28
C ILE A 69 -6.17 6.04 12.49
N GLY A 70 -6.59 6.93 11.60
CA GLY A 70 -7.61 6.61 10.61
C GLY A 70 -7.07 5.59 9.63
N PHE A 71 -7.83 4.55 9.31
CA PHE A 71 -7.45 3.55 8.32
C PHE A 71 -8.62 3.20 7.42
N GLY A 72 -8.37 3.18 6.11
CA GLY A 72 -9.31 2.73 5.09
C GLY A 72 -8.59 2.06 3.93
N VAL A 73 -9.36 1.29 3.15
CA VAL A 73 -8.87 0.56 1.99
C VAL A 73 -9.77 0.83 0.80
N TYR A 74 -9.16 1.24 -0.31
CA TYR A 74 -9.81 1.44 -1.59
C TYR A 74 -9.17 0.56 -2.65
N PHE A 75 -9.88 0.33 -3.75
CA PHE A 75 -9.37 -0.37 -4.91
C PHE A 75 -9.52 0.49 -6.14
N GLU A 76 -8.39 0.77 -6.79
CA GLU A 76 -8.32 1.54 -8.03
C GLU A 76 -8.26 0.57 -9.22
N TRP A 77 -9.25 0.65 -10.10
CA TRP A 77 -9.35 -0.19 -11.28
C TRP A 77 -8.42 0.35 -12.37
N THR A 78 -7.29 -0.33 -12.59
CA THR A 78 -6.30 0.04 -13.62
C THR A 78 -5.67 -1.19 -14.25
N LYS A 79 -5.22 -1.05 -15.50
CA LYS A 79 -4.49 -2.08 -16.25
C LYS A 79 -2.97 -1.95 -16.15
N ASP A 80 -2.47 -0.87 -15.54
CA ASP A 80 -1.03 -0.61 -15.43
C ASP A 80 -0.40 -1.57 -14.39
N SER A 81 0.34 -2.55 -14.89
CA SER A 81 0.84 -3.71 -14.14
C SER A 81 2.20 -3.48 -13.47
N SER A 82 2.52 -2.25 -13.05
CA SER A 82 3.77 -2.05 -12.31
C SER A 82 3.67 -2.81 -10.98
N ASN A 83 4.44 -3.89 -10.80
CA ASN A 83 4.46 -4.69 -9.56
C ASN A 83 5.21 -4.00 -8.39
N VAL A 84 5.41 -2.70 -8.47
CA VAL A 84 6.19 -1.93 -7.48
C VAL A 84 5.22 -1.29 -6.50
N VAL A 85 5.35 -1.66 -5.22
CA VAL A 85 4.65 -0.98 -4.13
C VAL A 85 5.25 0.41 -3.96
N SER A 86 4.40 1.44 -3.91
CA SER A 86 4.82 2.82 -3.72
C SER A 86 4.10 3.47 -2.54
N VAL A 87 4.73 4.46 -1.94
CA VAL A 87 4.16 5.24 -0.84
C VAL A 87 4.01 6.68 -1.33
N HIS A 88 2.78 7.18 -1.29
CA HIS A 88 2.48 8.57 -1.55
C HIS A 88 2.18 9.27 -0.23
N ILE A 89 2.91 10.33 0.06
CA ILE A 89 2.71 11.17 1.24
C ILE A 89 2.00 12.42 0.72
N SER A 90 0.70 12.55 1.02
CA SER A 90 0.00 13.79 0.75
C SER A 90 0.42 14.78 1.82
N GLU A 91 1.33 15.67 1.45
CA GLU A 91 1.64 16.85 2.25
C GLU A 91 0.37 17.71 2.25
N SER A 92 -0.31 17.82 3.38
CA SER A 92 -1.40 18.77 3.52
C SER A 92 -0.81 20.15 3.25
N GLU A 93 -1.25 20.79 2.16
CA GLU A 93 -1.04 22.19 1.85
C GLU A 93 -1.37 23.00 3.12
N ASP A 94 -0.37 23.69 3.67
CA ASP A 94 -0.65 24.91 4.43
C ASP A 94 -1.26 25.87 3.42
N GLU A 95 -2.50 26.29 3.66
CA GLU A 95 -3.22 27.29 2.89
C GLU A 95 -2.38 28.58 2.86
N GLU A 96 -1.71 28.88 1.74
CA GLU A 96 -1.44 30.28 1.40
C GLU A 96 -2.79 30.86 0.98
N GLU A 97 -3.45 31.58 1.90
CA GLU A 97 -4.54 32.51 1.61
C GLU A 97 -4.08 33.48 0.50
N GLU A 98 -4.47 33.22 -0.75
CA GLU A 98 -4.53 34.27 -1.77
C GLU A 98 -5.96 34.81 -1.81
N ASP A 99 -6.15 35.98 -1.18
CA ASP A 99 -7.32 36.85 -1.28
C ASP A 99 -7.74 37.02 -2.74
N LEU A 100 -8.88 36.44 -3.14
CA LEU A 100 -9.58 36.80 -4.38
C LEU A 100 -10.95 37.38 -4.03
N GLU A 101 -10.95 38.68 -3.73
CA GLU A 101 -12.15 39.52 -3.86
C GLU A 101 -12.61 39.50 -5.33
N GLY A 102 -13.82 39.00 -5.57
CA GLY A 102 -14.44 38.96 -6.88
C GLY A 102 -15.96 38.80 -6.77
N GLU A 103 -16.63 39.91 -6.49
CA GLU A 103 -18.09 40.07 -6.57
C GLU A 103 -18.58 39.82 -8.00
N GLY A 104 -19.55 38.92 -8.18
CA GLY A 104 -20.18 38.66 -9.47
C GLY A 104 -21.14 37.47 -9.44
N ASP A 105 -22.43 37.78 -9.53
CA ASP A 105 -23.59 36.89 -9.50
C ASP A 105 -23.83 36.20 -10.86
N ASP A 106 -23.65 34.88 -10.93
CA ASP A 106 -24.17 34.04 -12.03
C ASP A 106 -24.38 32.58 -11.60
N ILE A 107 -25.57 32.32 -11.02
CA ILE A 107 -26.10 31.03 -10.51
C ILE A 107 -26.30 29.93 -11.59
N GLU A 108 -25.88 30.13 -12.84
CA GLU A 108 -26.20 29.22 -13.96
C GLU A 108 -25.00 28.47 -14.58
N ARG A 109 -23.79 28.54 -13.98
CA ARG A 109 -22.60 27.85 -14.51
C ARG A 109 -22.28 26.50 -13.84
N LEU A 110 -23.09 26.07 -12.89
CA LEU A 110 -22.96 24.77 -12.18
C LEU A 110 -23.39 23.55 -13.02
N ALA A 111 -23.97 23.76 -14.21
CA ALA A 111 -24.34 22.68 -15.15
C ALA A 111 -23.17 22.16 -16.02
N GLY A 112 -21.92 22.30 -15.54
CA GLY A 112 -20.73 22.04 -16.36
C GLY A 112 -19.51 21.53 -15.60
N ARG A 113 -19.67 20.95 -14.40
CA ARG A 113 -18.59 20.12 -13.81
C ARG A 113 -18.43 18.88 -14.68
N LYS A 114 -17.62 19.02 -15.74
CA LYS A 114 -16.97 17.92 -16.42
C LYS A 114 -16.49 16.95 -15.34
N HIS A 115 -17.10 15.77 -15.36
CA HIS A 115 -16.57 14.55 -14.79
C HIS A 115 -15.04 14.60 -14.85
N GLU A 116 -14.35 14.40 -13.72
CA GLU A 116 -12.89 14.29 -13.65
C GLU A 116 -12.47 13.10 -14.54
N SER A 117 -12.38 13.31 -15.86
CA SER A 117 -12.37 12.26 -16.88
C SER A 117 -10.97 11.69 -17.12
N GLY A 118 -10.15 11.64 -16.08
CA GLY A 118 -8.78 11.11 -16.13
C GLY A 118 -8.37 10.28 -14.93
N ARG A 119 -9.17 10.25 -13.84
CA ARG A 119 -8.85 9.42 -12.67
C ARG A 119 -9.48 8.03 -12.84
N PRO A 120 -8.72 6.94 -12.67
CA PRO A 120 -9.26 5.59 -12.69
C PRO A 120 -10.37 5.42 -11.64
N ALA A 121 -11.37 4.61 -11.96
CA ALA A 121 -12.49 4.37 -11.06
C ALA A 121 -12.01 3.73 -9.74
N GLN A 122 -12.52 4.20 -8.61
CA GLN A 122 -12.18 3.69 -7.28
C GLN A 122 -13.38 3.07 -6.58
N SER A 123 -13.19 1.93 -5.93
CA SER A 123 -14.19 1.26 -5.10
C SER A 123 -13.76 1.26 -3.64
N VAL A 124 -14.71 1.48 -2.73
CA VAL A 124 -14.46 1.43 -1.28
C VAL A 124 -14.51 -0.02 -0.82
N ILE A 125 -13.44 -0.50 -0.19
CA ILE A 125 -13.40 -1.82 0.45
C ILE A 125 -13.63 -1.67 1.95
N ILE A 126 -12.87 -0.80 2.60
CA ILE A 126 -13.01 -0.45 4.02
C ILE A 126 -13.08 1.07 4.10
N PRO A 127 -14.20 1.67 4.57
CA PRO A 127 -14.26 3.10 4.81
C PRO A 127 -13.23 3.52 5.87
N VAL A 128 -12.77 4.77 5.80
CA VAL A 128 -11.81 5.29 6.78
C VAL A 128 -12.47 5.42 8.14
N TYR A 129 -11.95 4.70 9.12
CA TYR A 129 -12.33 4.82 10.53
C TYR A 129 -11.10 4.79 11.41
N ARG A 130 -11.20 5.41 12.59
CA ARG A 130 -10.14 5.39 13.61
C ARG A 130 -9.94 3.97 14.14
N ARG A 131 -8.68 3.59 14.34
CA ARG A 131 -8.25 2.28 14.83
C ARG A 131 -7.25 2.45 15.96
N ASP A 132 -7.56 1.89 17.12
CA ASP A 132 -6.68 1.84 18.31
C ASP A 132 -5.52 0.84 18.13
N CYS A 133 -4.84 0.90 16.99
CA CYS A 133 -3.74 0.00 16.61
C CYS A 133 -2.42 0.25 17.36
N TYR A 134 -2.47 1.09 18.40
CA TYR A 134 -1.41 1.24 19.39
C TYR A 134 -1.56 0.27 20.56
N GLU A 135 -2.75 -0.27 20.76
CA GLU A 135 -3.01 -1.30 21.77
C GLU A 135 -2.71 -2.69 21.21
N GLU A 136 -3.19 -2.97 20.00
CA GLU A 136 -3.02 -4.26 19.31
C GLU A 136 -2.76 -4.07 17.82
N VAL A 137 -2.04 -5.02 17.19
CA VAL A 137 -1.81 -5.02 15.75
C VAL A 137 -3.14 -5.19 15.01
N TYR A 138 -3.47 -4.23 14.14
CA TYR A 138 -4.64 -4.34 13.28
C TYR A 138 -4.27 -5.06 11.99
N ALA A 139 -5.02 -6.10 11.63
CA ALA A 139 -4.78 -6.89 10.43
C ALA A 139 -6.07 -7.16 9.65
N GLY A 140 -5.94 -7.44 8.36
CA GLY A 140 -7.05 -7.80 7.49
C GLY A 140 -6.60 -8.35 6.15
N SER A 141 -7.58 -8.77 5.37
CA SER A 141 -7.35 -9.30 4.02
C SER A 141 -8.51 -9.03 3.09
N HIS A 142 -8.25 -9.01 1.78
CA HIS A 142 -9.27 -8.89 0.76
C HIS A 142 -8.90 -9.69 -0.49
N THR A 143 -9.78 -10.58 -0.92
CA THR A 143 -9.66 -11.32 -2.19
C THR A 143 -9.66 -10.34 -3.36
N TYR A 144 -8.78 -10.51 -4.33
CA TYR A 144 -8.68 -9.60 -5.47
C TYR A 144 -10.01 -9.53 -6.22
N PRO A 145 -10.62 -8.34 -6.35
CA PRO A 145 -11.85 -8.19 -7.14
C PRO A 145 -11.53 -8.19 -8.65
N GLY A 146 -10.27 -7.97 -9.01
CA GLY A 146 -9.74 -7.99 -10.37
C GLY A 146 -8.32 -7.43 -10.40
N THR A 147 -7.84 -7.05 -11.57
CA THR A 147 -6.55 -6.34 -11.73
C THR A 147 -6.70 -4.87 -11.37
N GLY A 148 -5.79 -4.36 -10.54
CA GLY A 148 -5.78 -2.96 -10.13
C GLY A 148 -4.76 -2.68 -9.04
N VAL A 149 -4.99 -1.62 -8.27
CA VAL A 149 -4.11 -1.16 -7.21
C VAL A 149 -4.92 -0.94 -5.94
N TYR A 150 -4.51 -1.57 -4.84
CA TYR A 150 -5.03 -1.26 -3.51
C TYR A 150 -4.45 0.03 -2.98
N LEU A 151 -5.29 0.87 -2.37
CA LEU A 151 -4.89 2.11 -1.72
C LEU A 151 -5.15 1.97 -0.23
N LEU A 152 -4.10 1.69 0.54
CA LEU A 152 -4.16 1.66 1.99
C LEU A 152 -3.92 3.07 2.50
N LYS A 153 -5.02 3.74 2.89
CA LYS A 153 -4.98 5.10 3.42
C LYS A 153 -4.83 5.03 4.92
N PHE A 154 -3.77 5.66 5.44
CA PHE A 154 -3.72 5.96 6.85
C PHE A 154 -3.79 7.47 7.06
N ASP A 155 -4.80 7.89 7.79
CA ASP A 155 -5.22 9.27 7.93
C ASP A 155 -4.89 9.77 9.35
N ASN A 156 -4.06 10.81 9.42
CA ASN A 156 -3.74 11.51 10.65
C ASN A 156 -4.14 13.00 10.58
N SER A 157 -5.01 13.39 9.62
CA SER A 157 -5.46 14.77 9.43
C SER A 157 -6.14 15.37 10.66
N TYR A 158 -6.78 14.54 11.49
CA TYR A 158 -7.45 14.97 12.71
C TYR A 158 -6.50 15.27 13.89
N SER A 159 -5.20 15.03 13.76
CA SER A 159 -4.22 15.28 14.83
C SER A 159 -3.54 16.65 14.66
N LEU A 160 -3.78 17.58 15.57
CA LEU A 160 -3.17 18.92 15.50
C LEU A 160 -1.69 18.92 15.96
N TRP A 161 -1.33 18.08 16.93
CA TRP A 161 0.00 18.10 17.57
C TRP A 161 0.69 16.74 17.64
N ARG A 162 0.04 15.67 17.19
CA ARG A 162 0.50 14.29 17.38
C ARG A 162 0.90 13.64 16.07
N SER A 163 2.19 13.57 15.82
CA SER A 163 2.77 12.67 14.81
C SER A 163 2.57 11.22 15.24
N LYS A 164 2.43 10.31 14.27
CA LYS A 164 2.36 8.86 14.53
C LYS A 164 3.58 8.18 13.94
N THR A 165 4.15 7.20 14.63
CA THR A 165 5.01 6.22 13.95
C THR A 165 4.10 5.10 13.46
N LEU A 166 4.12 4.81 12.16
CA LEU A 166 3.35 3.73 11.57
C LEU A 166 4.31 2.62 11.15
N TYR A 167 4.01 1.39 11.59
CA TYR A 167 4.63 0.17 11.12
C TYR A 167 3.59 -0.59 10.31
N TYR A 168 3.96 -1.04 9.12
CA TYR A 168 3.04 -1.81 8.30
C TYR A 168 3.76 -2.90 7.51
N ARG A 169 2.99 -3.94 7.21
CA ARG A 169 3.37 -4.98 6.27
C ARG A 169 2.19 -5.34 5.40
N VAL A 170 2.46 -5.51 4.12
CA VAL A 170 1.50 -6.00 3.12
C VAL A 170 2.11 -7.17 2.37
N TYR A 171 1.28 -8.15 2.05
CA TYR A 171 1.70 -9.29 1.23
C TYR A 171 0.53 -9.91 0.51
N TYR A 172 0.82 -10.65 -0.56
CA TYR A 172 -0.19 -11.41 -1.28
C TYR A 172 -0.01 -12.92 -1.13
N THR A 173 -1.13 -13.63 -1.22
CA THR A 173 -1.15 -15.10 -1.30
C THR A 173 -1.60 -15.55 -2.67
N ARG A 174 -1.34 -16.81 -2.98
CA ARG A 174 -1.84 -17.51 -4.16
C ARG A 174 -2.99 -18.41 -3.75
#